data_AF-A0A2H0LPY3-F1
#
_entry.id   AF-A0A2H0LPY3-F1
#
_cell.length_a   1.000
_cell.length_b   1.000
_cell.length_c   1.000
_cell.angle_alpha   90.00
_cell.angle_beta   90.00
_cell.angle_gamma   90.00
#
_symmetry.space_group_name_H-M   'P 1'
#
loop_
_entity.id
_entity.type
_entity.pdbx_description
1 polymer ?
#
loop_
_entity_poly.entity_id
_entity_poly.type
_entity_poly.pdbx_seq_one_letter_code
_entity_poly.pdbx_strand_id
1 'polypeptide(L)'
;MVDWSDVSDTTKDKEAHELYMAGSKNYCKLPDINKQQSKTGLLAFLRYDYKKTLLRTRYLYLDRIFNEKEKRLNGDDLNYAFFEPILICFPNLEFIGRLNFPHLYESSKKQNTSKVLKEMLTQMGKGYKDCAEKLVDWHRHALSHELRPDGFWTYDLNTEEKYGSPKWIGDDMMYLNVPHFIDSCLLEIEKFCSRLTDDSQSDEVMGKFSEYVLKRFVE
;
A
#
# COMPACT_ATOMS: atom_id res chain seq x y z
N MET A 1 -8.08 -11.22 -15.05
CA MET A 1 -8.53 -10.77 -13.71
C MET A 1 -8.43 -11.95 -12.77
N VAL A 2 -7.48 -11.93 -11.84
CA VAL A 2 -7.30 -13.01 -10.87
C VAL A 2 -8.35 -12.85 -9.79
N ASP A 3 -9.00 -13.96 -9.50
CA ASP A 3 -10.05 -14.12 -8.51
C ASP A 3 -9.59 -13.56 -7.15
N TRP A 4 -10.38 -12.65 -6.58
CA TRP A 4 -10.17 -12.12 -5.24
C TRP A 4 -10.58 -13.21 -4.26
N SER A 5 -9.72 -14.23 -4.15
CA SER A 5 -9.90 -15.43 -3.33
C SER A 5 -10.74 -15.14 -2.11
N ASP A 6 -11.80 -15.94 -1.89
CA ASP A 6 -12.72 -15.84 -0.76
C ASP A 6 -11.95 -15.39 0.48
N VAL A 7 -12.35 -14.23 1.02
CA VAL A 7 -11.78 -13.73 2.29
C VAL A 7 -11.86 -14.88 3.27
N SER A 8 -10.71 -15.33 3.77
CA SER A 8 -10.64 -16.48 4.67
C SER A 8 -11.67 -16.28 5.77
N ASP A 9 -12.64 -17.18 5.88
CA ASP A 9 -13.78 -16.97 6.78
C ASP A 9 -13.42 -17.44 8.21
N THR A 10 -12.24 -17.03 8.67
CA THR A 10 -11.72 -17.39 10.00
C THR A 10 -12.57 -16.73 11.08
N THR A 11 -12.62 -17.33 12.27
CA THR A 11 -13.28 -16.70 13.43
C THR A 11 -12.75 -15.28 13.68
N LYS A 12 -11.46 -15.05 13.42
CA LYS A 12 -10.83 -13.73 13.59
C LYS A 12 -11.26 -12.72 12.53
N ASP A 13 -11.46 -13.15 11.29
CA ASP A 13 -12.01 -12.29 10.25
C ASP A 13 -13.46 -11.90 10.55
N LYS A 14 -14.27 -12.82 11.09
CA LYS A 14 -15.64 -12.52 11.55
C LYS A 14 -15.66 -11.46 12.65
N GLU A 15 -14.86 -11.66 13.70
CA GLU A 15 -14.70 -10.68 14.78
C GLU A 15 -14.24 -9.30 14.24
N ALA A 16 -13.30 -9.29 13.29
CA ALA A 16 -12.79 -8.06 12.69
C ALA A 16 -13.85 -7.35 11.81
N HIS A 17 -14.66 -8.11 11.08
CA HIS A 17 -15.75 -7.58 10.29
C HIS A 17 -16.84 -6.97 11.17
N GLU A 18 -17.24 -7.66 12.25
CA GLU A 18 -18.19 -7.15 13.24
C GLU A 18 -17.71 -5.83 13.87
N LEU A 19 -16.42 -5.75 14.23
CA LEU A 19 -15.80 -4.54 14.77
C LEU A 19 -15.89 -3.37 13.77
N TYR A 20 -15.63 -3.63 12.49
CA TYR A 20 -15.76 -2.64 11.41
C TYR A 20 -17.22 -2.21 11.22
N MET A 21 -18.18 -3.14 11.20
CA MET A 21 -19.60 -2.85 11.03
C MET A 21 -20.20 -2.08 12.21
N ALA A 22 -19.68 -2.28 13.42
CA ALA A 22 -20.05 -1.50 14.60
C ALA A 22 -19.60 -0.03 14.55
N GLY A 23 -18.78 0.36 13.56
CA GLY A 23 -18.30 1.74 13.38
C GLY A 23 -17.25 2.15 14.42
N SER A 24 -16.64 1.21 15.14
CA SER A 24 -15.60 1.49 16.12
C SER A 24 -14.32 1.94 15.41
N LYS A 25 -14.07 3.26 15.37
CA LYS A 25 -12.81 3.81 14.83
C LYS A 25 -11.61 3.64 15.77
N ASN A 26 -11.85 3.18 17.00
CA ASN A 26 -10.81 2.90 17.98
C ASN A 26 -10.41 1.42 17.88
N TYR A 27 -9.81 1.05 16.75
CA TYR A 27 -9.41 -0.33 16.45
C TYR A 27 -8.36 -0.87 17.45
N CYS A 28 -7.55 -0.01 18.06
CA CYS A 28 -6.59 -0.36 19.11
C CYS A 28 -6.56 0.75 20.16
N LYS A 29 -6.77 0.43 21.44
CA LYS A 29 -6.50 1.35 22.56
C LYS A 29 -5.06 1.12 23.04
N LEU A 30 -4.25 2.18 22.99
CA LEU A 30 -2.82 2.16 23.35
C LEU A 30 -2.48 1.59 24.75
N PRO A 31 -3.30 1.75 25.81
CA PRO A 31 -2.96 1.20 27.12
C PRO A 31 -3.22 -0.31 27.28
N ASP A 32 -4.05 -0.91 26.42
CA ASP A 32 -4.53 -2.29 26.57
C ASP A 32 -4.23 -3.10 25.30
N ILE A 33 -2.96 -3.18 24.89
CA ILE A 33 -2.50 -4.06 23.81
C ILE A 33 -2.56 -5.51 24.32
N ASN A 34 -3.78 -6.01 24.56
CA ASN A 34 -4.02 -7.44 24.54
C ASN A 34 -3.74 -7.89 23.10
N LYS A 35 -2.77 -8.80 22.92
CA LYS A 35 -2.37 -9.34 21.62
C LYS A 35 -3.58 -9.76 20.77
N GLN A 36 -4.62 -10.32 21.41
CA GLN A 36 -5.81 -10.80 20.73
C GLN A 36 -6.71 -9.67 20.23
N GLN A 37 -6.97 -8.63 21.04
CA GLN A 37 -7.78 -7.47 20.63
C GLN A 37 -7.05 -6.63 19.57
N SER A 38 -5.73 -6.51 19.70
CA SER A 38 -4.90 -5.75 18.75
C SER A 38 -4.84 -6.44 17.38
N LYS A 39 -4.79 -7.78 17.35
CA LYS A 39 -4.88 -8.56 16.11
C LYS A 39 -6.21 -8.34 15.39
N THR A 40 -7.33 -8.50 16.09
CA THR A 40 -8.68 -8.28 15.52
C THR A 40 -8.85 -6.83 15.05
N GLY A 41 -8.38 -5.85 15.81
CA GLY A 41 -8.39 -4.44 15.43
C GLY A 41 -7.56 -4.12 14.20
N LEU A 42 -6.34 -4.65 14.12
CA LEU A 42 -5.44 -4.47 12.98
C LEU A 42 -6.03 -5.10 11.70
N LEU A 43 -6.62 -6.30 11.80
CA LEU A 43 -7.36 -6.94 10.71
C LEU A 43 -8.55 -6.07 10.27
N ALA A 44 -9.32 -5.55 11.23
CA ALA A 44 -10.48 -4.70 10.93
C ALA A 44 -10.09 -3.45 10.13
N PHE A 45 -9.04 -2.77 10.59
CA PHE A 45 -8.49 -1.60 9.91
C PHE A 45 -7.95 -1.94 8.51
N LEU A 46 -7.05 -2.93 8.40
CA LEU A 46 -6.36 -3.23 7.14
C LEU A 46 -7.30 -3.81 6.08
N ARG A 47 -8.07 -4.84 6.43
CA ARG A 47 -8.84 -5.65 5.49
C ARG A 47 -10.17 -5.02 5.10
N TYR A 48 -10.82 -4.25 5.99
CA TYR A 48 -12.14 -3.66 5.72
C TYR A 48 -12.13 -2.16 5.50
N ASP A 49 -11.42 -1.38 6.33
CA ASP A 49 -11.45 0.09 6.19
C ASP A 49 -10.43 0.59 5.16
N TYR A 50 -9.17 0.20 5.32
CA TYR A 50 -8.07 0.70 4.50
C TYR A 50 -8.08 0.11 3.09
N LYS A 51 -8.30 -1.20 2.95
CA LYS A 51 -8.55 -1.85 1.64
C LYS A 51 -9.68 -1.17 0.86
N LYS A 52 -10.79 -0.83 1.54
CA LYS A 52 -11.93 -0.16 0.91
C LYS A 52 -11.58 1.24 0.41
N THR A 53 -10.71 1.96 1.12
CA THR A 53 -10.18 3.26 0.66
C THR A 53 -9.40 3.11 -0.65
N LEU A 54 -8.51 2.12 -0.74
CA LEU A 54 -7.75 1.85 -1.96
C LEU A 54 -8.63 1.38 -3.13
N LEU A 55 -9.60 0.49 -2.88
CA LEU A 55 -10.57 0.05 -3.89
C LEU A 55 -11.43 1.22 -4.39
N ARG A 56 -11.87 2.11 -3.50
CA ARG A 56 -12.59 3.33 -3.89
C ARG A 56 -11.71 4.29 -4.69
N THR A 57 -10.43 4.40 -4.35
CA THR A 57 -9.46 5.21 -5.11
C THR A 57 -9.29 4.63 -6.51
N ARG A 58 -9.10 3.32 -6.65
CA ARG A 58 -9.08 2.64 -7.96
C ARG A 58 -10.36 2.93 -8.75
N TYR A 59 -11.52 2.74 -8.13
CA TYR A 59 -12.81 2.96 -8.79
C TYR A 59 -13.00 4.41 -9.25
N LEU A 60 -12.72 5.40 -8.40
CA LEU A 60 -12.93 6.81 -8.73
C LEU A 60 -12.05 7.27 -9.88
N TYR A 61 -10.77 6.90 -9.87
CA TYR A 61 -9.79 7.45 -10.81
C TYR A 61 -9.67 6.65 -12.11
N LEU A 62 -9.97 5.35 -12.07
CA LEU A 62 -9.78 4.46 -13.22
C LEU A 62 -11.12 3.98 -13.77
N ASP A 63 -11.96 3.37 -12.92
CA ASP A 63 -13.21 2.78 -13.39
C ASP A 63 -14.26 3.84 -13.75
N ARG A 64 -14.31 4.96 -13.01
CA ARG A 64 -15.31 6.00 -13.21
C ARG A 64 -14.82 7.14 -14.09
N ILE A 65 -13.68 7.76 -13.77
CA ILE A 65 -13.20 8.93 -14.53
C ILE A 65 -12.73 8.54 -15.94
N PHE A 66 -12.07 7.39 -16.09
CA PHE A 66 -11.49 6.97 -17.35
C PHE A 66 -12.45 6.18 -18.22
N ASN A 67 -13.04 5.12 -17.67
CA ASN A 67 -13.91 4.25 -18.47
C ASN A 67 -15.26 4.90 -18.79
N GLU A 68 -15.87 5.68 -17.89
CA GLU A 68 -17.19 6.29 -18.19
C GLU A 68 -17.10 7.55 -19.06
N LYS A 69 -15.97 8.26 -19.08
CA LYS A 69 -15.85 9.51 -19.85
C LYS A 69 -15.13 9.35 -21.19
N GLU A 70 -14.62 8.16 -21.51
CA GLU A 70 -13.71 7.89 -22.64
C GLU A 70 -12.65 9.01 -22.81
N LYS A 71 -12.27 9.66 -21.70
CA LYS A 71 -11.43 10.84 -21.76
C LYS A 71 -10.03 10.36 -22.09
N ARG A 72 -9.64 10.52 -23.34
CA ARG A 72 -8.22 10.62 -23.71
C ARG A 72 -7.70 11.88 -23.04
N LEU A 73 -7.22 11.74 -21.80
CA LEU A 73 -6.52 12.84 -21.15
C LEU A 73 -5.31 13.16 -22.04
N ASN A 74 -5.18 14.42 -22.43
CA ASN A 74 -4.05 14.87 -23.24
C ASN A 74 -2.92 15.31 -22.30
N GLY A 75 -1.69 14.93 -22.65
CA GLY A 75 -0.40 15.46 -22.17
C GLY A 75 -0.30 15.80 -20.68
N ASP A 76 -0.82 16.95 -20.29
CA ASP A 76 -0.68 17.53 -18.95
C ASP A 76 -1.79 17.09 -17.98
N ASP A 77 -3.03 16.90 -18.45
CA ASP A 77 -4.16 16.47 -17.60
C ASP A 77 -3.96 15.03 -17.04
N LEU A 78 -3.20 14.20 -17.78
CA LEU A 78 -2.82 12.84 -17.38
C LEU A 78 -1.97 12.81 -16.10
N ASN A 79 -1.17 13.83 -15.82
CA ASN A 79 -0.20 13.74 -14.74
C ASN A 79 -0.77 14.21 -13.39
N TYR A 80 -1.76 15.11 -13.41
CA TYR A 80 -2.41 15.60 -12.21
C TYR A 80 -3.44 14.62 -11.65
N ALA A 81 -4.19 13.94 -12.51
CA ALA A 81 -5.24 13.02 -12.09
C ALA A 81 -4.71 11.79 -11.32
N PHE A 82 -3.44 11.42 -11.48
CA PHE A 82 -2.89 10.18 -10.90
C PHE A 82 -1.86 10.38 -9.81
N PHE A 83 -1.58 11.63 -9.47
CA PHE A 83 -0.72 11.94 -8.33
C PHE A 83 -1.33 11.45 -7.00
N GLU A 84 -2.64 11.63 -6.82
CA GLU A 84 -3.34 11.29 -5.57
C GLU A 84 -3.39 9.78 -5.29
N PRO A 85 -3.74 8.88 -6.23
CA PRO A 85 -3.65 7.44 -6.00
C PRO A 85 -2.24 6.98 -5.60
N ILE A 86 -1.21 7.53 -6.24
CA ILE A 86 0.19 7.21 -5.93
C ILE A 86 0.57 7.70 -4.52
N LEU A 87 0.13 8.92 -4.16
CA LEU A 87 0.32 9.46 -2.82
C LEU A 87 -0.40 8.68 -1.72
N ILE A 88 -1.42 7.89 -2.02
CA ILE A 88 -2.06 6.99 -1.05
C ILE A 88 -1.31 5.66 -0.97
N CYS A 89 -0.83 5.14 -2.10
CA CYS A 89 -0.12 3.86 -2.17
C CYS A 89 1.24 3.86 -1.46
N PHE A 90 2.05 4.91 -1.60
CA PHE A 90 3.37 4.92 -0.93
C PHE A 90 3.29 4.95 0.60
N PRO A 91 2.44 5.79 1.23
CA PRO A 91 2.19 5.71 2.67
C PRO A 91 1.62 4.35 3.12
N ASN A 92 0.82 3.69 2.28
CA ASN A 92 0.37 2.31 2.53
C ASN A 92 1.57 1.37 2.63
N LEU A 93 2.45 1.38 1.62
CA LEU A 93 3.65 0.54 1.60
C LEU A 93 4.58 0.89 2.77
N GLU A 94 4.71 2.17 3.13
CA GLU A 94 5.48 2.57 4.30
C GLU A 94 4.88 1.99 5.59
N PHE A 95 3.56 2.09 5.75
CA PHE A 95 2.87 1.54 6.92
C PHE A 95 3.06 0.03 7.03
N ILE A 96 2.71 -0.73 5.98
CA ILE A 96 2.86 -2.19 5.95
C ILE A 96 4.33 -2.60 6.11
N GLY A 97 5.25 -1.90 5.44
CA GLY A 97 6.67 -2.15 5.52
C GLY A 97 7.24 -1.93 6.92
N ARG A 98 6.75 -0.95 7.67
CA ARG A 98 7.14 -0.74 9.07
C ARG A 98 6.69 -1.88 9.98
N LEU A 99 5.55 -2.51 9.67
CA LEU A 99 5.09 -3.70 10.39
C LEU A 99 5.90 -4.95 10.01
N ASN A 100 6.34 -5.07 8.76
CA ASN A 100 7.13 -6.19 8.27
C ASN A 100 8.61 -6.15 8.67
N PHE A 101 9.20 -4.95 8.66
CA PHE A 101 10.63 -4.73 8.83
C PHE A 101 10.92 -3.72 9.96
N PRO A 102 10.49 -3.98 11.20
CA PRO A 102 10.71 -3.05 12.31
C PRO A 102 12.20 -2.74 12.56
N HIS A 103 13.07 -3.72 12.31
CA HIS A 103 14.53 -3.60 12.43
C HIS A 103 15.15 -2.57 11.45
N LEU A 104 14.52 -2.32 10.29
CA LEU A 104 15.01 -1.30 9.34
C LEU A 104 14.78 0.13 9.85
N TYR A 105 14.10 0.30 10.99
CA TYR A 105 13.77 1.59 11.57
C TYR A 105 14.73 2.06 12.67
N GLU A 106 15.73 1.26 13.05
CA GLU A 106 16.47 1.42 14.32
C GLU A 106 17.41 2.64 14.45
N SER A 107 17.55 3.53 13.45
CA SER A 107 18.26 4.81 13.66
C SER A 107 18.08 5.83 12.51
N SER A 108 17.61 7.04 12.83
CA SER A 108 17.39 8.22 11.95
C SER A 108 16.11 8.28 11.09
N LYS A 109 15.35 9.37 11.23
CA LYS A 109 13.94 9.51 10.76
C LYS A 109 13.73 9.62 9.24
N LYS A 110 14.76 9.95 8.43
CA LYS A 110 14.58 10.19 6.98
C LYS A 110 15.20 9.13 6.08
N GLN A 111 16.33 8.52 6.45
CA GLN A 111 16.96 7.48 5.61
C GLN A 111 16.23 6.13 5.72
N ASN A 112 15.52 5.88 6.83
CA ASN A 112 14.87 4.60 7.09
C ASN A 112 13.56 4.40 6.32
N THR A 113 12.77 5.46 6.09
CA THR A 113 11.56 5.38 5.25
C THR A 113 11.89 4.92 3.83
N SER A 114 12.99 5.43 3.24
CA SER A 114 13.43 4.99 1.92
C SER A 114 13.83 3.52 1.89
N LYS A 115 14.49 3.01 2.94
CA LYS A 115 14.87 1.59 3.03
C LYS A 115 13.65 0.69 3.11
N VAL A 116 12.69 1.02 3.97
CA VAL A 116 11.43 0.27 4.13
C VAL A 116 10.64 0.22 2.82
N LEU A 117 10.51 1.37 2.13
CA LEU A 117 9.82 1.43 0.85
C LEU A 117 10.54 0.62 -0.24
N LYS A 118 11.88 0.70 -0.33
CA LYS A 118 12.66 -0.10 -1.27
C LYS A 118 12.49 -1.61 -1.02
N GLU A 119 12.45 -2.03 0.24
CA GLU A 119 12.23 -3.43 0.62
C GLU A 119 10.82 -3.90 0.23
N MET A 120 9.79 -3.10 0.53
CA MET A 120 8.41 -3.41 0.11
C MET A 120 8.27 -3.51 -1.41
N LEU A 121 8.80 -2.53 -2.16
CA LEU A 121 8.78 -2.56 -3.62
C LEU A 121 9.53 -3.79 -4.17
N THR A 122 10.63 -4.19 -3.54
CA THR A 122 11.38 -5.40 -3.95
C THR A 122 10.53 -6.67 -3.83
N GLN A 123 9.65 -6.74 -2.83
CA GLN A 123 8.77 -7.90 -2.59
C GLN A 123 7.54 -7.95 -3.51
N MET A 124 7.14 -6.80 -4.05
CA MET A 124 6.01 -6.71 -5.00
C MET A 124 6.34 -7.33 -6.37
N GLY A 125 7.61 -7.59 -6.67
CA GLY A 125 8.05 -8.32 -7.86
C GLY A 125 9.20 -7.66 -8.62
N LYS A 126 9.66 -8.33 -9.68
CA LYS A 126 10.88 -7.95 -10.42
C LYS A 126 10.84 -6.51 -10.95
N GLY A 127 9.75 -6.08 -11.60
CA GLY A 127 9.68 -4.72 -12.16
C GLY A 127 9.75 -3.63 -11.09
N TYR A 128 9.11 -3.85 -9.94
CA TYR A 128 9.21 -2.94 -8.80
C TYR A 128 10.60 -2.93 -8.18
N LYS A 129 11.25 -4.10 -8.04
CA LYS A 129 12.64 -4.22 -7.60
C LYS A 129 13.58 -3.41 -8.50
N ASP A 130 13.47 -3.60 -9.81
CA ASP A 130 14.35 -2.96 -10.81
C ASP A 130 14.15 -1.43 -10.85
N CYS A 131 12.97 -0.94 -10.43
CA CYS A 131 12.64 0.49 -10.41
C CYS A 131 12.59 1.10 -8.99
N ALA A 132 12.89 0.33 -7.94
CA ALA A 132 12.58 0.70 -6.55
C ALA A 132 13.24 2.01 -6.12
N GLU A 133 14.50 2.21 -6.51
CA GLU A 133 15.25 3.41 -6.17
C GLU A 133 14.62 4.67 -6.75
N LYS A 134 14.34 4.68 -8.05
CA LYS A 134 13.73 5.83 -8.72
C LYS A 134 12.30 6.09 -8.24
N LEU A 135 11.51 5.03 -8.03
CA LEU A 135 10.16 5.15 -7.48
C LEU A 135 10.14 5.83 -6.10
N VAL A 136 11.07 5.46 -5.21
CA VAL A 136 11.18 6.08 -3.89
C VAL A 136 11.67 7.51 -3.97
N ASP A 137 12.69 7.79 -4.78
CA ASP A 137 13.23 9.14 -4.94
C ASP A 137 12.16 10.09 -5.49
N TRP A 138 11.38 9.64 -6.47
CA TRP A 138 10.29 10.43 -7.04
C TRP A 138 9.13 10.63 -6.09
N HIS A 139 8.72 9.60 -5.33
CA HIS A 139 7.73 9.78 -4.27
C HIS A 139 8.16 10.85 -3.26
N ARG A 140 9.43 10.86 -2.86
CA ARG A 140 9.96 11.88 -1.94
C ARG A 140 9.99 13.26 -2.57
N HIS A 141 10.41 13.35 -3.84
CA HIS A 141 10.44 14.60 -4.58
C HIS A 141 9.04 15.22 -4.72
N ALA A 142 8.06 14.39 -5.07
CA ALA A 142 6.64 14.72 -5.13
C ALA A 142 6.13 15.30 -3.79
N LEU A 143 6.43 14.65 -2.66
CA LEU A 143 6.04 15.14 -1.34
C LEU A 143 6.72 16.47 -0.96
N SER A 144 7.95 16.71 -1.41
CA SER A 144 8.70 17.92 -1.04
C SER A 144 8.37 19.15 -1.87
N HIS A 145 7.83 18.96 -3.07
CA HIS A 145 7.68 20.07 -4.02
C HIS A 145 6.27 20.22 -4.59
N GLU A 146 5.32 19.32 -4.30
CA GLU A 146 4.01 19.27 -4.98
C GLU A 146 4.12 19.19 -6.51
N LEU A 147 5.30 18.82 -6.99
CA LEU A 147 5.64 18.79 -8.40
C LEU A 147 5.50 17.37 -8.95
N ARG A 148 5.06 17.34 -10.21
CA ARG A 148 5.05 16.18 -11.09
C ARG A 148 6.38 15.43 -10.99
N PRO A 149 6.39 14.09 -11.11
CA PRO A 149 7.64 13.43 -11.41
C PRO A 149 8.28 14.02 -12.66
N ASP A 150 9.60 14.15 -12.61
CA ASP A 150 10.44 14.71 -13.67
C ASP A 150 10.08 14.08 -15.03
N GLY A 151 10.32 14.78 -16.15
CA GLY A 151 9.87 14.40 -17.52
C GLY A 151 10.30 13.02 -18.06
N PHE A 152 10.90 12.21 -17.19
CA PHE A 152 11.40 10.85 -17.32
C PHE A 152 10.42 9.78 -16.81
N TRP A 153 9.19 10.16 -16.46
CA TRP A 153 8.12 9.23 -16.06
C TRP A 153 6.80 9.53 -16.78
N THR A 154 6.15 8.48 -17.30
CA THR A 154 4.76 8.51 -17.73
C THR A 154 3.87 7.56 -16.92
N TYR A 155 2.69 8.05 -16.54
CA TYR A 155 1.61 7.21 -16.04
C TYR A 155 0.94 6.55 -17.23
N ASP A 156 1.03 5.23 -17.32
CA ASP A 156 0.21 4.50 -18.28
C ASP A 156 -1.11 4.10 -17.62
N LEU A 157 -2.18 4.46 -18.31
CA LEU A 157 -3.57 4.26 -17.91
C LEU A 157 -4.30 3.36 -18.91
N ASN A 158 -3.69 3.17 -20.08
CA ASN A 158 -4.24 2.34 -21.12
C ASN A 158 -3.59 0.96 -21.03
N THR A 159 -4.47 -0.02 -20.82
CA THR A 159 -4.24 -1.46 -20.91
C THR A 159 -3.42 -2.08 -19.77
N GLU A 160 -4.14 -2.68 -18.81
CA GLU A 160 -3.67 -3.84 -18.02
C GLU A 160 -2.94 -4.86 -18.92
N GLU A 161 -3.34 -4.97 -20.19
CA GLU A 161 -2.80 -5.91 -21.18
C GLU A 161 -1.41 -5.55 -21.73
N LYS A 162 -1.00 -4.27 -21.82
CA LYS A 162 0.31 -3.92 -22.41
C LYS A 162 1.44 -3.88 -21.40
N TYR A 163 1.17 -3.41 -20.18
CA TYR A 163 2.21 -3.13 -19.20
C TYR A 163 1.76 -3.53 -17.79
N GLY A 164 2.41 -4.56 -17.23
CA GLY A 164 2.26 -4.99 -15.83
C GLY A 164 3.09 -4.13 -14.87
N SER A 165 3.90 -4.77 -14.02
CA SER A 165 4.83 -4.09 -13.10
C SER A 165 5.66 -2.99 -13.80
N PRO A 166 6.08 -1.93 -13.09
CA PRO A 166 6.85 -0.84 -13.66
C PRO A 166 8.10 -1.32 -14.38
N LYS A 167 8.48 -0.58 -15.42
CA LYS A 167 9.65 -0.89 -16.25
C LYS A 167 10.22 0.34 -16.95
N TRP A 168 11.47 0.20 -17.35
CA TRP A 168 12.15 1.12 -18.25
C TRP A 168 11.81 0.82 -19.71
N ILE A 169 11.61 1.87 -20.51
CA ILE A 169 11.51 1.83 -21.96
C ILE A 169 12.60 2.74 -22.51
N GLY A 170 13.61 2.15 -23.16
CA GLY A 170 14.86 2.85 -23.45
C GLY A 170 15.64 3.17 -22.17
N ASP A 171 16.52 4.18 -22.25
CA ASP A 171 17.45 4.51 -21.17
C ASP A 171 16.88 5.52 -20.16
N ASP A 172 15.85 6.28 -20.55
CA ASP A 172 15.44 7.49 -19.81
C ASP A 172 13.96 7.51 -19.39
N MET A 173 13.11 6.60 -19.88
CA MET A 173 11.66 6.68 -19.66
C MET A 173 11.17 5.49 -18.82
N MET A 174 10.68 5.77 -17.60
CA MET A 174 10.01 4.78 -16.77
C MET A 174 8.49 4.85 -16.96
N TYR A 175 7.88 3.68 -17.08
CA TYR A 175 6.43 3.51 -17.12
C TYR A 175 5.95 2.91 -15.80
N LEU A 176 5.01 3.59 -15.13
CA LEU A 176 4.25 3.01 -14.02
C LEU A 176 2.78 2.87 -14.43
N ASN A 177 2.29 1.63 -14.45
CA ASN A 177 0.87 1.36 -14.56
C ASN A 177 0.21 1.58 -13.19
N VAL A 178 -0.60 2.65 -13.09
CA VAL A 178 -1.24 3.05 -11.82
C VAL A 178 -2.26 2.02 -11.33
N PRO A 179 -3.20 1.50 -12.16
CA PRO A 179 -4.05 0.37 -11.75
C PRO A 179 -3.27 -0.80 -11.16
N HIS A 180 -2.24 -1.25 -11.87
CA HIS A 180 -1.41 -2.36 -11.43
C HIS A 180 -0.69 -2.05 -10.11
N PHE A 181 -0.24 -0.81 -9.89
CA PHE A 181 0.39 -0.41 -8.63
C PHE A 181 -0.59 -0.43 -7.44
N ILE A 182 -1.82 0.06 -7.63
CA ILE A 182 -2.86 -0.02 -6.59
C ILE A 182 -3.17 -1.48 -6.28
N ASP A 183 -3.35 -2.32 -7.31
CA ASP A 183 -3.65 -3.74 -7.15
C ASP A 183 -2.49 -4.49 -6.46
N SER A 184 -1.25 -4.11 -6.76
CA SER A 184 -0.07 -4.65 -6.08
C SER A 184 -0.04 -4.24 -4.60
N CYS A 185 -0.40 -3.00 -4.25
CA CYS A 185 -0.50 -2.57 -2.85
C CYS A 185 -1.62 -3.31 -2.10
N LEU A 186 -2.77 -3.51 -2.75
CA LEU A 186 -3.89 -4.30 -2.20
C LEU A 186 -3.43 -5.74 -1.92
N LEU A 187 -2.67 -6.34 -2.82
CA LEU A 187 -2.11 -7.68 -2.63
C LEU A 187 -1.14 -7.74 -1.44
N GLU A 188 -0.29 -6.73 -1.23
CA GLU A 188 0.60 -6.69 -0.06
C GLU A 188 -0.16 -6.56 1.26
N ILE A 189 -1.29 -5.84 1.29
CA ILE A 189 -2.19 -5.82 2.46
C ILE A 189 -2.74 -7.22 2.71
N GLU A 190 -3.25 -7.90 1.69
CA GLU A 190 -3.81 -9.24 1.85
C GLU A 190 -2.75 -10.25 2.28
N LYS A 191 -1.54 -10.22 1.73
CA LYS A 191 -0.42 -11.05 2.19
C LYS A 191 -0.09 -10.80 3.66
N PHE A 192 -0.15 -9.54 4.11
CA PHE A 192 0.05 -9.21 5.53
C PHE A 192 -1.09 -9.75 6.40
N CYS A 193 -2.34 -9.52 6.01
CA CYS A 193 -3.52 -10.04 6.72
C CYS A 193 -3.53 -11.57 6.79
N SER A 194 -3.16 -12.26 5.71
CA SER A 194 -3.07 -13.73 5.70
C SER A 194 -2.04 -14.26 6.69
N ARG A 195 -0.87 -13.59 6.82
CA ARG A 195 0.12 -13.93 7.86
C ARG A 195 -0.35 -13.61 9.27
N LEU A 196 -1.17 -12.57 9.45
CA LEU A 196 -1.83 -12.31 10.71
C LEU A 196 -2.82 -13.42 11.07
N THR A 197 -3.56 -13.96 10.11
CA THR A 197 -4.57 -15.01 10.36
C THR A 197 -3.98 -16.41 10.43
N ASP A 198 -2.77 -16.63 9.92
CA ASP A 198 -2.03 -17.89 10.02
C ASP A 198 -1.45 -18.08 11.43
N ASP A 199 -1.94 -19.08 12.16
CA ASP A 199 -1.51 -19.38 13.53
C ASP A 199 0.01 -19.60 13.66
N SER A 200 0.67 -20.12 12.61
CA SER A 200 2.11 -20.37 12.62
C SER A 200 2.97 -19.10 12.52
N GLN A 201 2.41 -18.01 11.98
CA GLN A 201 3.12 -16.75 11.74
C GLN A 201 2.59 -15.60 12.61
N SER A 202 1.36 -15.71 13.12
CA SER A 202 0.67 -14.58 13.71
C SER A 202 1.34 -14.04 14.98
N ASP A 203 1.97 -14.89 15.79
CA ASP A 203 2.70 -14.45 16.98
C ASP A 203 3.95 -13.63 16.62
N GLU A 204 4.67 -14.02 15.57
CA GLU A 204 5.82 -13.25 15.06
C GLU A 204 5.36 -11.87 14.56
N VAL A 205 4.29 -11.83 13.74
CA VAL A 205 3.76 -10.59 13.18
C VAL A 205 3.24 -9.67 14.29
N MET A 206 2.51 -10.21 15.27
CA MET A 206 2.01 -9.43 16.41
C MET A 206 3.14 -8.97 17.34
N GLY A 207 4.23 -9.73 17.45
CA GLY A 207 5.46 -9.30 18.11
C GLY A 207 6.05 -8.05 17.47
N LYS A 208 6.25 -8.09 16.14
CA LYS A 208 6.75 -6.94 15.35
C LYS A 208 5.82 -5.73 15.43
N PHE A 209 4.52 -5.95 15.36
CA PHE A 209 3.51 -4.88 15.52
C PHE A 209 3.60 -4.24 16.91
N SER A 210 3.68 -5.04 17.96
CA SER A 210 3.79 -4.54 19.34
C SER A 210 5.06 -3.71 19.53
N GLU A 211 6.19 -4.19 18.99
CA GLU A 211 7.46 -3.45 18.99
C GLU A 211 7.32 -2.08 18.31
N TYR A 212 6.68 -2.04 17.14
CA TYR A 212 6.41 -0.80 16.41
C TYR A 212 5.55 0.19 17.20
N VAL A 213 4.45 -0.28 17.81
CA VAL A 213 3.52 0.57 18.57
C VAL A 213 4.19 1.11 19.84
N LEU A 214 4.87 0.25 20.61
CA LEU A 214 5.56 0.63 21.85
C LEU A 214 6.64 1.68 21.59
N LYS A 215 7.50 1.47 20.58
CA LYS A 215 8.57 2.41 20.19
C LYS A 215 8.06 3.79 19.74
N ARG A 216 6.76 3.96 19.43
CA ARG A 216 6.26 5.18 18.75
C ARG A 216 5.22 5.96 19.52
N PHE A 217 4.51 5.32 20.44
CA PHE A 217 3.37 5.93 21.12
C PHE A 217 3.43 5.87 22.66
N VAL A 218 4.46 5.23 23.23
CA VAL A 218 4.66 5.10 24.68
C VAL A 218 5.90 5.87 25.18
N GLU A 219 6.70 6.43 24.26
CA GLU A 219 7.73 7.45 24.55
C GLU A 219 7.19 8.87 24.36
#